data_AF-A0A7Y0SGF9-F1
#
_entry.id   AF-A0A7Y0SGF9-F1
#
_cell.length_a   1.000
_cell.length_b   1.000
_cell.length_c   1.000
_cell.angle_alpha   90.00
_cell.angle_beta   90.00
_cell.angle_gamma   90.00
#
_symmetry.space_group_name_H-M   'P 1'
#
loop_
_entity.id
_entity.type
_entity.pdbx_description
1 polymer ?
#
loop_
_entity_poly.entity_id
_entity_poly.type
_entity_poly.pdbx_seq_one_letter_code
_entity_poly.pdbx_strand_id
1 'polypeptide(L)' 'IVINVINGVHSKSVFADDRYMAVGSFNWFSASRSGKYANIETSLIYVGELEKEIKTQLDFLNSRSCNTNKQPVT' A
#
# COMPACT_ATOMS: atom_id res chain seq x y z
N ILE A 1 13.98 -4.72 6.61
CA ILE A 1 12.79 -3.94 6.16
C ILE A 1 13.17 -3.28 4.85
N VAL A 2 12.38 -3.46 3.79
CA VAL A 2 12.58 -2.80 2.49
C VAL A 2 11.56 -1.68 2.37
N ILE A 3 11.97 -0.51 1.88
CA ILE A 3 11.11 0.66 1.71
C ILE A 3 11.20 1.12 0.26
N ASN A 4 10.06 1.13 -0.43
CA ASN A 4 9.94 1.65 -1.80
C ASN A 4 9.11 2.93 -1.78
N VAL A 5 9.68 4.04 -2.27
CA VAL A 5 8.98 5.32 -2.38
C VAL A 5 8.42 5.45 -3.79
N ILE A 6 7.09 5.45 -3.90
CA ILE A 6 6.37 5.49 -5.18
C ILE A 6 5.49 6.74 -5.19
N ASN A 7 5.67 7.57 -6.22
CA ASN A 7 4.93 8.82 -6.37
C ASN A 7 3.49 8.56 -6.84
N GLY A 8 2.55 9.32 -6.27
CA GLY A 8 1.13 9.28 -6.65
C GLY A 8 0.44 7.97 -6.24
N VAL A 9 0.80 7.39 -5.10
CA VAL A 9 0.08 6.27 -4.48
C VAL A 9 -0.89 6.83 -3.44
N HIS A 10 -2.19 6.62 -3.66
CA HIS A 10 -3.24 6.98 -2.71
C HIS A 10 -3.99 5.74 -2.17
N SER A 11 -3.62 4.54 -2.60
CA SER A 11 -4.15 3.31 -2.03
C SER A 11 -3.60 3.08 -0.62
N LYS A 12 -4.44 2.56 0.28
CA LYS A 12 -4.06 2.13 1.62
C LYS A 12 -4.42 0.66 1.74
N SER A 13 -3.39 -0.17 1.74
CA SER A 13 -3.57 -1.62 1.71
C SER A 13 -2.50 -2.32 2.55
N VAL A 14 -2.87 -3.47 3.12
CA VAL A 14 -1.95 -4.39 3.83
C VAL A 14 -2.13 -5.78 3.22
N PHE A 15 -1.02 -6.42 2.87
CA PHE A 15 -0.96 -7.78 2.34
C PHE A 15 -0.11 -8.64 3.27
N ALA A 16 -0.55 -9.86 3.59
CA ALA A 16 0.19 -10.77 4.45
C ALA A 16 0.00 -12.24 4.05
N ASP A 17 1.10 -12.99 4.13
CA ASP A 17 1.17 -14.46 4.03
C ASP A 17 0.45 -15.08 2.82
N ASP A 18 0.37 -14.34 1.70
CA ASP A 18 -0.37 -14.73 0.49
C ASP A 18 -1.85 -15.10 0.72
N ARG A 19 -2.40 -14.73 1.87
CA ARG A 19 -3.75 -15.12 2.32
C ARG A 19 -4.62 -13.98 2.78
N TYR A 20 -4.03 -12.86 3.18
CA TYR A 20 -4.74 -11.74 3.76
C TYR A 20 -4.51 -10.47 2.94
N MET A 21 -5.60 -9.80 2.61
CA MET A 21 -5.57 -8.50 1.95
C MET A 21 -6.59 -7.57 2.61
N ALA A 22 -6.12 -6.51 3.24
CA ALA A 22 -6.95 -5.43 3.75
C ALA A 22 -6.81 -4.22 2.83
N VAL A 23 -7.94 -3.67 2.36
CA VAL A 23 -7.97 -2.46 1.52
C VAL A 23 -9.06 -1.54 2.04
N GLY A 24 -8.77 -0.24 2.15
CA GLY A 24 -9.78 0.72 2.56
C GLY A 24 -9.29 2.15 2.63
N SER A 25 -10.03 2.96 3.37
CA SER A 25 -9.73 4.38 3.54
C SER A 25 -8.71 4.65 4.65
N PHE A 26 -8.53 3.70 5.59
CA PHE A 26 -7.70 3.88 6.78
C PHE A 26 -6.23 4.14 6.44
N ASN A 27 -5.73 5.32 6.82
CA ASN A 27 -4.30 5.64 6.71
C ASN A 27 -3.50 4.87 7.77
N TRP A 28 -2.92 3.75 7.35
CA TRP A 28 -2.09 2.90 8.20
C TRP A 28 -0.97 3.73 8.87
N PHE A 29 -0.89 3.63 10.19
CA PHE A 29 0.12 4.28 11.04
C PHE A 29 0.07 5.82 11.13
N SER A 30 -0.83 6.52 10.43
CA SER A 30 -0.94 7.98 10.51
C SER A 30 -2.35 8.52 10.79
N ALA A 31 -3.39 7.69 10.70
CA ALA A 31 -4.75 8.10 11.06
C ALA A 31 -4.87 8.40 12.57
N SER A 32 -5.49 9.53 12.90
CA SER A 32 -5.90 9.81 14.29
C SER A 32 -6.95 8.80 14.73
N ARG A 33 -6.76 8.22 15.92
CA ARG A 33 -7.67 7.20 16.49
C ARG A 33 -8.63 7.77 17.54
N SER A 34 -8.49 9.04 17.89
CA SER A 34 -9.28 9.67 18.94
C SER A 34 -9.41 11.18 18.75
N GLY A 35 -10.42 11.76 19.38
CA GLY A 35 -10.66 13.20 19.38
C GLY A 35 -11.38 13.69 18.12
N LYS A 36 -11.54 15.01 18.02
CA LYS A 36 -12.41 15.66 17.02
C LYS A 36 -12.00 15.47 15.54
N TYR A 37 -10.80 14.94 15.29
CA TYR A 37 -10.26 14.72 13.95
C TYR A 37 -10.12 13.22 13.61
N ALA A 38 -10.65 12.33 14.46
CA ALA A 38 -10.73 10.92 14.11
C ALA A 38 -11.80 10.73 13.04
N ASN A 39 -11.40 10.20 11.88
CA ASN A 39 -12.32 9.91 10.79
C ASN A 39 -13.02 8.56 11.03
N ILE A 40 -14.23 8.42 10.48
CA ILE A 40 -14.84 7.12 10.27
C ILE A 40 -14.19 6.53 9.02
N GLU A 41 -13.61 5.35 9.18
CA GLU A 41 -12.83 4.68 8.15
C GLU A 41 -13.42 3.29 7.93
N THR A 42 -13.47 2.84 6.67
CA THR A 42 -13.98 1.51 6.32
C THR A 42 -12.94 0.76 5.51
N SER A 43 -12.73 -0.49 5.88
CA SER A 43 -11.84 -1.41 5.17
C SER A 43 -12.53 -2.74 4.93
N LEU A 44 -12.24 -3.34 3.78
CA LEU A 44 -12.62 -4.71 3.45
C LEU A 44 -11.42 -5.62 3.71
N ILE A 45 -11.69 -6.77 4.32
CA ILE A 45 -10.70 -7.81 4.58
C ILE A 45 -11.06 -9.01 3.71
N TYR A 46 -10.14 -9.39 2.84
CA TYR A 46 -10.22 -10.59 2.03
C TYR A 46 -9.31 -11.65 2.65
N VAL A 47 -9.84 -12.86 2.78
CA VAL A 47 -9.13 -14.03 3.32
C VAL A 47 -9.32 -15.20 2.35
N GLY A 48 -8.23 -15.82 1.92
CA GLY A 48 -8.29 -16.93 0.97
C GLY A 48 -6.92 -17.29 0.42
N GLU A 49 -6.87 -17.82 -0.81
CA GLU A 49 -5.64 -17.94 -1.58
C GLU A 49 -5.51 -16.69 -2.46
N LEU A 50 -4.63 -15.76 -2.06
CA LEU A 50 -4.53 -14.40 -2.64
C LEU A 50 -3.15 -14.11 -3.26
N GLU A 51 -2.32 -15.13 -3.45
CA GLU A 51 -0.95 -14.99 -3.98
C GLU A 51 -0.93 -14.21 -5.30
N LYS A 52 -1.88 -14.49 -6.22
CA LYS A 52 -1.94 -13.86 -7.53
C LYS A 52 -2.29 -12.38 -7.44
N GLU A 53 -3.26 -12.03 -6.60
CA GLU A 53 -3.71 -10.67 -6.35
C GLU A 53 -2.58 -9.85 -5.71
N ILE A 54 -1.95 -10.41 -4.67
CA ILE A 54 -0.84 -9.77 -3.96
C ILE A 54 0.33 -9.55 -4.91
N LYS A 55 0.72 -10.58 -5.68
CA LYS A 55 1.78 -10.46 -6.68
C LYS A 55 1.45 -9.40 -7.72
N THR A 56 0.23 -9.36 -8.24
CA THR A 56 -0.20 -8.37 -9.23
C THR A 56 -0.10 -6.94 -8.67
N GLN A 57 -0.53 -6.72 -7.43
CA GLN A 57 -0.43 -5.41 -6.76
C GLN A 57 1.03 -5.00 -6.54
N LEU A 58 1.87 -5.93 -6.08
CA LEU A 58 3.30 -5.67 -5.87
C LEU A 58 4.02 -5.39 -7.18
N ASP A 59 3.77 -6.17 -8.23
CA ASP A 59 4.35 -5.96 -9.56
C ASP A 59 3.95 -4.58 -10.12
N PHE A 60 2.68 -4.19 -9.98
CA PHE A 60 2.22 -2.86 -10.36
C PHE A 60 2.94 -1.74 -9.60
N LEU A 61 3.03 -1.83 -8.27
CA LEU A 61 3.70 -0.84 -7.44
C LEU A 61 5.21 -0.77 -7.77
N ASN A 62 5.86 -1.92 -7.93
CA ASN A 62 7.28 -2.01 -8.27
C ASN A 62 7.57 -1.42 -9.66
N SER A 63 6.67 -1.63 -10.64
CA SER A 63 6.81 -1.03 -11.98
C SER A 63 6.77 0.51 -11.97
N ARG A 64 6.16 1.10 -10.94
CA ARG A 64 6.06 2.55 -10.74
C ARG A 64 7.14 3.13 -9.83
N SER A 65 8.01 2.29 -9.26
CA SER A 65 9.11 2.77 -8.42
C SER A 65 10.02 3.64 -9.26
N CYS A 66 10.26 4.87 -8.80
CA CYS A 66 11.19 5.76 -9.48
C CYS A 66 12.59 5.14 -9.41
N ASN A 67 13.19 4.79 -10.55
CA ASN A 67 14.62 4.52 -10.61
C ASN A 67 15.34 5.83 -10.25
N THR A 68 15.82 5.93 -9.01
CA THR A 68 16.72 7.00 -8.54
C THR A 68 18.10 6.96 -9.23
N ASN A 69 18.34 6.01 -10.14
CA ASN A 69 19.52 5.91 -10.98
C ASN A 69 19.29 6.43 -12.41
N LYS A 70 18.84 7.68 -12.57
CA LYS A 70 19.18 8.42 -13.79
C LYS A 70 20.34 9.34 -13.44
N GLN A 71 21.53 8.97 -13.90
CA GLN A 71 22.70 9.86 -13.87
C GLN A 71 22.30 11.23 -14.46
N PRO A 72 22.88 12.34 -13.96
CA PRO A 72 22.60 13.64 -14.53
C PRO A 72 23.08 13.62 -15.99
N VAL A 73 22.17 13.89 -16.91
CA VAL A 73 22.55 14.16 -18.30
C VAL A 73 23.24 15.52 -18.27
N THR A 74 24.55 15.51 -18.55
CA THR A 74 25.42 16.68 -18.74
C THR A 74 24.91 17.60 -19.82
#